data_AF-A0A836RMB3-F1
#
_entry.id   AF-A0A836RMB3-F1
#
_cell.length_a   1.000
_cell.length_b   1.000
_cell.length_c   1.000
_cell.angle_alpha   90.00
_cell.angle_beta   90.00
_cell.angle_gamma   90.00
#
_symmetry.space_group_name_H-M   'P 1'
#
loop_
_entity.id
_entity.type
_entity.pdbx_description
1 polymer ?
#
loop_
_entity_poly.entity_id
_entity_poly.type
_entity_poly.pdbx_seq_one_letter_code
_entity_poly.pdbx_strand_id
1 'polypeptide(L)'
;PQSGKILAMVNVNGGSCHNSVVSDEFEPGSTFKIVTLASALIEGLNLDEKIDVSGGKIKIYGHTIHDFRDYGILNLKGVFVHSSNVGAVKIGKRIRPGIFFQTARSLGFGNLTGILLPGEAKGKIYRPAEMGRMRYANNCFGQGVTVTLLQLTNSYAAIASGGRLYRPMIVEEIRESKRVYAFKPFLIRRVLNLDICEKIKEVLAAVVDTGTGKLARNEVFKICGKTGTAQKAGVGGYLPDRIITSFCGFFPKDDPQYVVGIMLDEPDVGKWASQITAPIFGTIVASMIRMPDILPEYYVYAR
;
A
#
# COMPACT_ATOMS: atom_id res chain seq x y z
N PRO A 1 -13.29 -3.26 3.33
CA PRO A 1 -13.01 -3.37 1.86
C PRO A 1 -14.26 -3.18 0.97
N GLN A 2 -15.35 -3.90 1.28
CA GLN A 2 -16.54 -3.95 0.40
C GLN A 2 -17.44 -2.70 0.44
N SER A 3 -17.23 -1.80 1.41
CA SER A 3 -18.11 -0.65 1.66
C SER A 3 -17.43 0.71 1.62
N GLY A 4 -16.10 0.76 1.79
CA GLY A 4 -15.37 2.00 2.08
C GLY A 4 -15.59 2.55 3.50
N LYS A 5 -16.36 1.88 4.38
CA LYS A 5 -16.58 2.33 5.75
C LYS A 5 -15.25 2.39 6.52
N ILE A 6 -14.99 3.52 7.18
CA ILE A 6 -13.88 3.70 8.10
C ILE A 6 -14.34 3.22 9.47
N LEU A 7 -13.73 2.14 9.95
CA LEU A 7 -14.05 1.55 11.25
C LEU A 7 -13.22 2.15 12.38
N ALA A 8 -12.00 2.57 12.06
CA ALA A 8 -11.11 3.29 12.96
C ALA A 8 -10.22 4.23 12.16
N MET A 9 -9.99 5.42 12.69
CA MET A 9 -9.02 6.38 12.20
C MET A 9 -8.37 7.02 13.43
N VAL A 10 -7.07 6.79 13.60
CA VAL A 10 -6.34 7.16 14.82
C VAL A 10 -5.04 7.85 14.43
N ASN A 11 -4.76 8.97 15.09
CA ASN A 11 -3.50 9.69 15.04
C ASN A 11 -2.96 9.88 16.46
N VAL A 12 -1.66 9.69 16.65
CA VAL A 12 -0.98 9.94 17.93
C VAL A 12 0.00 11.09 17.68
N ASN A 13 -0.42 12.32 17.96
CA ASN A 13 0.29 13.55 17.60
C ASN A 13 0.32 14.59 18.74
N GLY A 14 0.49 14.13 19.99
CA GLY A 14 0.75 15.01 21.13
C GLY A 14 -0.39 15.98 21.48
N GLY A 15 -1.65 15.67 21.14
CA GLY A 15 -2.83 16.47 21.51
C GLY A 15 -3.30 17.46 20.44
N SER A 16 -2.73 17.45 19.24
CA SER A 16 -3.19 18.28 18.12
C SER A 16 -4.51 17.76 17.52
N CYS A 17 -5.45 18.66 17.23
CA CYS A 17 -6.68 18.34 16.48
C CYS A 17 -6.44 18.06 14.99
N HIS A 18 -5.18 18.10 14.53
CA HIS A 18 -4.78 17.76 13.17
C HIS A 18 -4.98 16.28 12.87
N ASN A 19 -5.60 15.96 11.74
CA ASN A 19 -5.79 14.57 11.31
C ASN A 19 -4.77 14.19 10.23
N SER A 20 -3.61 13.71 10.68
CA SER A 20 -2.52 13.27 9.81
C SER A 20 -2.90 12.16 8.82
N VAL A 21 -3.95 11.37 9.09
CA VAL A 21 -4.36 10.27 8.21
C VAL A 21 -4.87 10.78 6.86
N VAL A 22 -5.51 11.95 6.85
CA VAL A 22 -6.11 12.57 5.65
C VAL A 22 -5.33 13.79 5.18
N SER A 23 -4.63 14.48 6.08
CA SER A 23 -4.01 15.78 5.78
C SER A 23 -2.51 15.69 5.48
N ASP A 24 -1.78 14.73 6.07
CA ASP A 24 -0.33 14.65 5.87
C ASP A 24 0.02 13.81 4.64
N GLU A 25 0.95 14.34 3.86
CA GLU A 25 1.51 13.68 2.70
C GLU A 25 2.87 13.09 3.02
N PHE A 26 3.12 11.87 2.57
CA PHE A 26 4.43 11.22 2.70
C PHE A 26 4.81 10.44 1.45
N GLU A 27 6.11 10.19 1.26
CA GLU A 27 6.55 9.23 0.25
C GLU A 27 6.29 7.80 0.73
N PRO A 28 5.45 7.02 0.03
CA PRO A 28 5.03 5.70 0.51
C PRO A 28 6.14 4.63 0.46
N GLY A 29 7.15 4.84 -0.37
CA GLY A 29 8.18 3.84 -0.63
C GLY A 29 7.57 2.52 -1.07
N SER A 30 8.06 1.41 -0.52
CA SER A 30 7.72 0.07 -1.03
C SER A 30 6.26 -0.35 -0.90
N THR A 31 5.42 0.31 -0.08
CA THR A 31 3.97 0.05 -0.07
C THR A 31 3.29 0.47 -1.38
N PHE A 32 3.88 1.41 -2.13
CA PHE A 32 3.38 1.87 -3.43
C PHE A 32 3.71 0.94 -4.59
N LYS A 33 4.59 -0.05 -4.40
CA LYS A 33 4.96 -1.01 -5.45
C LYS A 33 3.79 -1.82 -5.98
N ILE A 34 2.64 -1.82 -5.29
CA ILE A 34 1.38 -2.35 -5.84
C ILE A 34 0.98 -1.69 -7.17
N VAL A 35 1.34 -0.42 -7.40
CA VAL A 35 1.10 0.27 -8.67
C VAL A 35 1.96 -0.34 -9.78
N THR A 36 3.25 -0.55 -9.50
CA THR A 36 4.18 -1.18 -10.45
C THR A 36 3.77 -2.62 -10.75
N LEU A 37 3.40 -3.39 -9.72
CA LEU A 37 2.93 -4.77 -9.87
C LEU A 37 1.63 -4.82 -10.71
N ALA A 38 0.62 -4.03 -10.34
CA ALA A 38 -0.64 -3.99 -11.07
C ALA A 38 -0.43 -3.57 -12.53
N SER A 39 0.41 -2.56 -12.77
CA SER A 39 0.71 -2.09 -14.12
C SER A 39 1.46 -3.13 -14.95
N ALA A 40 2.39 -3.89 -14.36
CA ALA A 40 3.07 -5.00 -15.01
C ALA A 40 2.07 -6.09 -15.44
N LEU A 41 1.15 -6.45 -14.55
CA LEU A 41 0.11 -7.46 -14.82
C LEU A 41 -0.87 -6.98 -15.91
N ILE A 42 -1.21 -5.68 -15.94
CA ILE A 42 -2.04 -5.07 -17.00
C ILE A 42 -1.34 -5.15 -18.36
N GLU A 43 -0.02 -4.93 -18.39
CA GLU A 43 0.80 -5.04 -19.62
C GLU A 43 1.10 -6.51 -19.99
N GLY A 44 0.53 -7.48 -19.25
CA GLY A 44 0.62 -8.90 -19.57
C GLY A 44 1.86 -9.62 -19.06
N LEU A 45 2.67 -8.99 -18.20
CA LEU A 45 3.83 -9.65 -17.61
C LEU A 45 3.39 -10.79 -16.67
N ASN A 46 4.11 -11.90 -16.72
CA ASN A 46 3.84 -13.07 -15.90
C ASN A 46 4.65 -13.04 -14.58
N LEU A 47 4.03 -13.48 -13.48
CA LEU A 47 4.62 -13.53 -12.13
C LEU A 47 5.90 -14.39 -12.06
N ASP A 48 6.02 -15.38 -12.93
CA ASP A 48 7.14 -16.33 -12.96
C ASP A 48 8.29 -15.90 -13.88
N GLU A 49 8.14 -14.80 -14.61
CA GLU A 49 9.21 -14.29 -15.47
C GLU A 49 10.45 -13.93 -14.66
N LYS A 50 11.60 -14.37 -15.14
CA LYS A 50 12.90 -14.10 -14.53
C LYS A 50 13.31 -12.64 -14.74
N ILE A 51 13.57 -11.96 -13.64
CA ILE A 51 14.13 -10.63 -13.54
C ILE A 51 15.52 -10.76 -12.91
N ASP A 52 16.55 -10.58 -13.73
CA ASP A 52 17.91 -10.50 -13.22
C ASP A 52 18.07 -9.21 -12.41
N VAL A 53 18.38 -9.30 -11.13
CA VAL A 53 18.68 -8.18 -10.21
C VAL A 53 20.08 -8.32 -9.60
N SER A 54 20.95 -9.11 -10.25
CA SER A 54 22.30 -9.42 -9.78
C SER A 54 23.12 -8.15 -9.56
N GLY A 55 23.98 -8.19 -8.54
CA GLY A 55 24.78 -7.05 -8.09
C GLY A 55 24.02 -6.06 -7.20
N GLY A 56 22.71 -6.24 -7.00
CA GLY A 56 21.90 -5.44 -6.07
C GLY A 56 21.89 -3.93 -6.36
N LYS A 57 22.25 -3.50 -7.57
CA LYS A 57 22.31 -2.09 -7.95
C LYS A 57 21.99 -1.86 -9.42
N ILE A 58 21.46 -0.68 -9.74
CA ILE A 58 21.24 -0.22 -11.12
C ILE A 58 21.56 1.26 -11.25
N LYS A 59 22.33 1.63 -12.28
CA LYS A 59 22.66 3.03 -12.59
C LYS A 59 21.65 3.60 -13.57
N ILE A 60 21.06 4.74 -13.23
CA ILE A 60 20.10 5.50 -14.03
C ILE A 60 20.57 6.95 -14.03
N TYR A 61 21.02 7.47 -15.18
CA TYR A 61 21.42 8.88 -15.35
C TYR A 61 22.36 9.41 -14.25
N GLY A 62 23.44 8.66 -13.97
CA GLY A 62 24.43 9.06 -12.97
C GLY A 62 24.08 8.69 -11.52
N HIS A 63 22.82 8.36 -11.23
CA HIS A 63 22.37 7.92 -9.89
C HIS A 63 22.34 6.39 -9.78
N THR A 64 22.70 5.87 -8.61
CA THR A 64 22.66 4.43 -8.33
C THR A 64 21.51 4.13 -7.39
N ILE A 65 20.63 3.23 -7.81
CA ILE A 65 19.55 2.68 -6.98
C ILE A 65 20.02 1.34 -6.45
N HIS A 66 19.83 1.12 -5.15
CA HIS A 66 20.31 -0.07 -4.44
C HIS A 66 19.15 -0.91 -3.90
N ASP A 67 19.36 -2.22 -3.92
CA ASP A 67 18.62 -3.16 -3.10
C ASP A 67 19.29 -3.31 -1.72
N PHE A 68 18.55 -3.90 -0.78
CA PHE A 68 19.08 -4.23 0.55
C PHE A 68 20.26 -5.21 0.49
N ARG A 69 20.23 -6.13 -0.47
CA ARG A 69 21.30 -7.10 -0.75
C ARG A 69 21.24 -7.52 -2.21
N ASP A 70 22.24 -8.27 -2.65
CA ASP A 70 22.18 -8.98 -3.92
C ASP A 70 21.20 -10.17 -3.81
N TYR A 71 20.24 -10.23 -4.72
CA TYR A 71 19.26 -11.30 -4.82
C TYR A 71 19.49 -12.21 -6.03
N GLY A 72 20.50 -11.93 -6.86
CA GLY A 72 20.75 -12.67 -8.10
C GLY A 72 19.57 -12.54 -9.07
N ILE A 73 18.98 -13.67 -9.46
CA ILE A 73 17.80 -13.69 -10.33
C ILE A 73 16.56 -13.98 -9.49
N LEU A 74 15.59 -13.07 -9.53
CA LEU A 74 14.27 -13.26 -8.94
C LEU A 74 13.25 -13.51 -10.05
N ASN A 75 12.13 -14.17 -9.76
CA ASN A 75 10.95 -13.99 -10.63
C ASN A 75 10.22 -12.68 -10.29
N LEU A 76 9.31 -12.24 -11.14
CA LEU A 76 8.55 -11.01 -10.94
C LEU A 76 7.86 -10.99 -9.57
N LYS A 77 7.23 -12.10 -9.15
CA LYS A 77 6.69 -12.25 -7.78
C LYS A 77 7.75 -12.00 -6.70
N GLY A 78 8.91 -12.63 -6.84
CA GLY A 78 10.05 -12.52 -5.93
C GLY A 78 10.55 -11.09 -5.75
N VAL A 79 10.52 -10.28 -6.82
CA VAL A 79 10.87 -8.84 -6.75
C VAL A 79 10.02 -8.11 -5.71
N PHE A 80 8.71 -8.36 -5.68
CA PHE A 80 7.81 -7.70 -4.73
C PHE A 80 7.83 -8.35 -3.34
N VAL A 81 8.01 -9.67 -3.26
CA VAL A 81 8.16 -10.43 -2.00
C VAL A 81 9.39 -9.97 -1.21
N HIS A 82 10.53 -9.82 -1.88
CA HIS A 82 11.77 -9.32 -1.28
C HIS A 82 11.88 -7.79 -1.34
N SER A 83 10.90 -7.12 -1.95
CA SER A 83 10.84 -5.67 -2.07
C SER A 83 12.06 -5.05 -2.78
N SER A 84 12.61 -5.72 -3.79
CA SER A 84 13.73 -5.23 -4.61
C SER A 84 13.35 -3.93 -5.34
N ASN A 85 14.12 -2.87 -5.12
CA ASN A 85 14.03 -1.60 -5.84
C ASN A 85 14.57 -1.75 -7.25
N VAL A 86 15.71 -2.44 -7.40
CA VAL A 86 16.33 -2.71 -8.71
C VAL A 86 15.36 -3.47 -9.61
N GLY A 87 14.75 -4.53 -9.09
CA GLY A 87 13.74 -5.31 -9.80
C GLY A 87 12.51 -4.48 -10.16
N ALA A 88 12.01 -3.66 -9.23
CA ALA A 88 10.87 -2.78 -9.49
C ALA A 88 11.17 -1.77 -10.63
N VAL A 89 12.39 -1.23 -10.69
CA VAL A 89 12.83 -0.35 -11.79
C VAL A 89 12.97 -1.13 -13.10
N LYS A 90 13.54 -2.34 -13.08
CA LYS A 90 13.69 -3.18 -14.28
C LYS A 90 12.33 -3.60 -14.86
N ILE A 91 11.36 -3.95 -14.01
CA ILE A 91 9.97 -4.19 -14.40
C ILE A 91 9.34 -2.89 -14.92
N GLY A 92 9.55 -1.78 -14.21
CA GLY A 92 9.11 -0.43 -14.59
C GLY A 92 9.47 -0.05 -16.03
N LYS A 93 10.70 -0.35 -16.46
CA LYS A 93 11.16 -0.10 -17.85
C LYS A 93 10.34 -0.82 -18.93
N ARG A 94 9.58 -1.86 -18.57
CA ARG A 94 8.71 -2.64 -19.48
C ARG A 94 7.27 -2.16 -19.46
N ILE A 95 6.92 -1.22 -18.59
CA ILE A 95 5.57 -0.65 -18.45
C ILE A 95 5.53 0.67 -19.22
N ARG A 96 4.47 0.90 -20.01
CA ARG A 96 4.27 2.23 -20.62
C ARG A 96 4.00 3.25 -19.49
N PRO A 97 4.70 4.40 -19.44
CA PRO A 97 4.49 5.40 -18.39
C PRO A 97 3.04 5.87 -18.25
N GLY A 98 2.29 5.92 -19.37
CA GLY A 98 0.86 6.19 -19.37
C GLY A 98 0.03 5.16 -18.58
N ILE A 99 0.33 3.87 -18.73
CA ILE A 99 -0.33 2.79 -17.97
C ILE A 99 0.02 2.89 -16.49
N PHE A 100 1.29 3.13 -16.15
CA PHE A 100 1.69 3.34 -14.76
C PHE A 100 0.93 4.50 -14.10
N PHE A 101 0.91 5.65 -14.78
CA PHE A 101 0.17 6.82 -14.32
C PHE A 101 -1.33 6.53 -14.18
N GLN A 102 -1.95 5.94 -15.20
CA GLN A 102 -3.38 5.62 -15.17
C GLN A 102 -3.72 4.63 -14.04
N THR A 103 -2.91 3.60 -13.83
CA THR A 103 -3.07 2.65 -12.72
C THR A 103 -2.99 3.36 -11.37
N ALA A 104 -1.99 4.22 -11.15
CA ALA A 104 -1.87 4.99 -9.91
C ALA A 104 -3.11 5.86 -9.66
N ARG A 105 -3.57 6.59 -10.69
CA ARG A 105 -4.75 7.46 -10.64
C ARG A 105 -6.03 6.67 -10.39
N SER A 106 -6.19 5.53 -11.06
CA SER A 106 -7.33 4.63 -10.90
C SER A 106 -7.40 4.08 -9.49
N LEU A 107 -6.26 3.70 -8.89
CA LEU A 107 -6.16 3.28 -7.47
C LEU A 107 -6.46 4.41 -6.47
N GLY A 108 -6.66 5.65 -6.93
CA GLY A 108 -7.06 6.80 -6.11
C GLY A 108 -5.93 7.78 -5.79
N PHE A 109 -4.68 7.49 -6.17
CA PHE A 109 -3.56 8.36 -5.82
C PHE A 109 -3.58 9.70 -6.59
N GLY A 110 -3.15 10.76 -5.91
CA GLY A 110 -3.16 12.12 -6.45
C GLY A 110 -4.56 12.77 -6.49
N ASN A 111 -5.60 12.10 -5.99
CA ASN A 111 -6.98 12.58 -5.95
C ASN A 111 -7.45 12.70 -4.51
N LEU A 112 -8.29 13.69 -4.24
CA LEU A 112 -9.13 13.64 -3.03
C LEU A 112 -9.94 12.34 -3.05
N THR A 113 -9.98 11.63 -1.93
CA THR A 113 -10.80 10.42 -1.79
C THR A 113 -12.27 10.77 -1.68
N GLY A 114 -12.60 12.00 -1.29
CA GLY A 114 -13.97 12.48 -1.09
C GLY A 114 -14.54 12.09 0.26
N ILE A 115 -13.67 11.75 1.23
CA ILE A 115 -14.07 11.60 2.62
C ILE A 115 -14.62 12.93 3.14
N LEU A 116 -15.66 12.88 3.97
CA LEU A 116 -16.28 14.06 4.56
C LEU A 116 -15.50 14.54 5.80
N LEU A 117 -14.20 14.80 5.63
CA LEU A 117 -13.33 15.38 6.64
C LEU A 117 -12.59 16.60 6.08
N PRO A 118 -12.41 17.66 6.89
CA PRO A 118 -11.66 18.82 6.47
C PRO A 118 -10.16 18.50 6.33
N GLY A 119 -9.46 19.31 5.52
CA GLY A 119 -8.00 19.24 5.40
C GLY A 119 -7.47 18.09 4.53
N GLU A 120 -8.33 17.37 3.81
CA GLU A 120 -7.90 16.27 2.94
C GLU A 120 -6.86 16.73 1.92
N ALA A 121 -5.67 16.12 1.99
CA ALA A 121 -4.61 16.30 1.01
C ALA A 121 -4.78 15.32 -0.15
N LYS A 122 -4.35 15.74 -1.34
CA LYS A 122 -4.49 14.94 -2.56
C LYS A 122 -3.24 14.12 -2.89
N GLY A 123 -2.09 14.38 -2.28
CA GLY A 123 -0.84 13.76 -2.69
C GLY A 123 -0.38 14.25 -4.07
N LYS A 124 0.72 13.67 -4.57
CA LYS A 124 1.31 14.06 -5.85
C LYS A 124 1.76 12.87 -6.67
N ILE A 125 1.12 12.72 -7.84
CA ILE A 125 1.51 11.80 -8.91
C ILE A 125 1.79 12.63 -10.17
N TYR A 126 2.95 12.43 -10.78
CA TYR A 126 3.37 13.19 -11.97
C TYR A 126 2.74 12.61 -13.23
N ARG A 127 2.40 13.46 -14.21
CA ARG A 127 1.94 12.97 -15.52
C ARG A 127 3.13 12.40 -16.29
N PRO A 128 2.92 11.51 -17.29
CA PRO A 128 3.99 10.95 -18.11
C PRO A 128 4.93 11.99 -18.74
N ALA A 129 4.39 13.13 -19.19
CA ALA A 129 5.19 14.23 -19.75
C ALA A 129 6.11 14.92 -18.73
N GLU A 130 5.80 14.82 -17.44
CA GLU A 130 6.57 15.39 -16.32
C GLU A 130 7.51 14.34 -15.69
N MET A 131 7.36 13.07 -16.08
CA MET A 131 8.17 11.94 -15.62
C MET A 131 9.42 11.79 -16.49
N GLY A 132 10.45 12.58 -16.21
CA GLY A 132 11.81 12.26 -16.69
C GLY A 132 12.22 10.85 -16.26
N ARG A 133 13.14 10.20 -17.00
CA ARG A 133 13.48 8.78 -16.80
C ARG A 133 13.90 8.43 -15.36
N MET A 134 14.63 9.34 -14.70
CA MET A 134 15.04 9.14 -13.30
C MET A 134 13.85 9.22 -12.34
N ARG A 135 12.96 10.20 -12.52
CA ARG A 135 11.73 10.33 -11.71
C ARG A 135 10.84 9.11 -11.88
N TYR A 136 10.68 8.63 -13.11
CA TYR A 136 9.91 7.42 -13.38
C TYR A 136 10.49 6.20 -12.66
N ALA A 137 11.82 6.03 -12.69
CA ALA A 137 12.50 4.97 -11.93
C ALA A 137 12.20 5.05 -10.43
N ASN A 138 12.30 6.25 -9.82
CA ASN A 138 11.94 6.46 -8.41
C ASN A 138 10.48 6.11 -8.11
N ASN A 139 9.57 6.56 -8.98
CA ASN A 139 8.14 6.31 -8.80
C ASN A 139 7.82 4.81 -8.80
N CYS A 140 8.55 3.99 -9.58
CA CYS A 140 8.37 2.53 -9.62
C CYS A 140 8.60 1.82 -8.27
N PHE A 141 9.28 2.46 -7.32
CA PHE A 141 9.44 1.94 -5.96
C PHE A 141 8.92 2.89 -4.86
N GLY A 142 8.09 3.86 -5.25
CA GLY A 142 7.36 4.73 -4.34
C GLY A 142 8.11 5.95 -3.82
N GLN A 143 9.20 6.34 -4.49
CA GLN A 143 9.92 7.58 -4.24
C GLN A 143 9.57 8.66 -5.26
N GLY A 144 9.61 9.93 -4.87
CA GLY A 144 9.26 11.05 -5.74
C GLY A 144 7.76 11.11 -6.09
N VAL A 145 6.92 10.50 -5.28
CA VAL A 145 5.45 10.63 -5.23
C VAL A 145 5.04 10.81 -3.79
N THR A 146 3.94 11.52 -3.54
CA THR A 146 3.38 11.66 -2.20
C THR A 146 1.94 11.15 -2.14
N VAL A 147 1.58 10.55 -1.01
CA VAL A 147 0.24 10.02 -0.74
C VAL A 147 -0.17 10.32 0.70
N THR A 148 -1.47 10.27 0.98
CA THR A 148 -1.98 10.22 2.36
C THR A 148 -2.12 8.78 2.83
N LEU A 149 -2.18 8.55 4.15
CA LEU A 149 -2.39 7.20 4.69
C LEU A 149 -3.76 6.65 4.27
N LEU A 150 -4.77 7.52 4.18
CA LEU A 150 -6.09 7.15 3.69
C LEU A 150 -6.05 6.68 2.22
N GLN A 151 -5.36 7.40 1.33
CA GLN A 151 -5.22 6.99 -0.07
C GLN A 151 -4.52 5.64 -0.19
N LEU A 152 -3.42 5.46 0.54
CA LEU A 152 -2.68 4.20 0.56
C LEU A 152 -3.59 3.05 1.02
N THR A 153 -4.29 3.22 2.14
CA THR A 153 -5.20 2.19 2.68
C THR A 153 -6.36 1.89 1.72
N ASN A 154 -6.96 2.91 1.11
CA ASN A 154 -8.07 2.73 0.17
C ASN A 154 -7.63 1.99 -1.11
N SER A 155 -6.39 2.20 -1.56
CA SER A 155 -5.84 1.45 -2.71
C SER A 155 -5.73 -0.06 -2.44
N TYR A 156 -5.35 -0.45 -1.22
CA TYR A 156 -5.34 -1.85 -0.79
C TYR A 156 -6.75 -2.40 -0.61
N ALA A 157 -7.70 -1.57 -0.14
CA ALA A 157 -9.12 -1.93 -0.09
C ALA A 157 -9.72 -2.19 -1.48
N ALA A 158 -9.26 -1.47 -2.51
CA ALA A 158 -9.66 -1.74 -3.89
C ALA A 158 -9.16 -3.11 -4.38
N ILE A 159 -7.92 -3.48 -4.06
CA ILE A 159 -7.38 -4.82 -4.38
C ILE A 159 -8.15 -5.91 -3.62
N ALA A 160 -8.36 -5.72 -2.31
CA ALA A 160 -9.07 -6.64 -1.44
C ALA A 160 -10.52 -6.92 -1.91
N SER A 161 -11.19 -5.90 -2.46
CA SER A 161 -12.56 -6.01 -2.99
C SER A 161 -12.66 -6.50 -4.44
N GLY A 162 -11.60 -7.12 -4.98
CA GLY A 162 -11.59 -7.60 -6.36
C GLY A 162 -11.63 -6.47 -7.39
N GLY A 163 -10.94 -5.37 -7.08
CA GLY A 163 -10.72 -4.23 -7.96
C GLY A 163 -11.78 -3.15 -7.84
N ARG A 164 -12.58 -3.07 -6.78
CA ARG A 164 -13.64 -2.06 -6.62
C ARG A 164 -13.19 -0.93 -5.68
N LEU A 165 -12.95 0.26 -6.21
CA LEU A 165 -12.59 1.41 -5.39
C LEU A 165 -13.85 2.11 -4.87
N TYR A 166 -14.09 2.00 -3.57
CA TYR A 166 -15.17 2.72 -2.89
C TYR A 166 -14.68 4.07 -2.36
N ARG A 167 -15.61 5.02 -2.24
CA ARG A 167 -15.37 6.27 -1.50
C ARG A 167 -15.26 5.95 -0.01
N PRO A 168 -14.19 6.38 0.69
CA PRO A 168 -14.11 6.26 2.12
C PRO A 168 -15.27 6.97 2.83
N MET A 169 -15.87 6.33 3.82
CA MET A 169 -17.08 6.81 4.49
C MET A 169 -16.90 6.77 6.01
N ILE A 170 -16.97 7.93 6.65
CA ILE A 170 -16.90 8.06 8.12
C ILE A 170 -18.27 8.38 8.75
N VAL A 171 -19.18 8.99 7.99
CA VAL A 171 -20.56 9.27 8.43
C VAL A 171 -21.44 8.10 7.99
N GLU A 172 -22.09 7.45 8.95
CA GLU A 172 -23.04 6.36 8.68
C GLU A 172 -24.44 6.87 8.39
N GLU A 173 -24.92 7.82 9.19
CA GLU A 173 -26.22 8.45 9.01
C GLU A 173 -26.26 9.84 9.64
N ILE A 174 -27.17 10.68 9.15
CA ILE A 174 -27.56 11.94 9.80
C ILE A 174 -29.03 11.81 10.21
N ARG A 175 -29.33 12.09 11.48
CA ARG A 175 -30.70 12.06 12.00
C ARG A 175 -31.19 13.49 12.23
N GLU A 176 -32.34 13.82 11.65
CA GLU A 176 -33.02 15.10 11.82
C GLU A 176 -34.49 14.85 12.20
N SER A 177 -34.83 15.09 13.46
CA SER A 177 -36.15 14.77 14.02
C SER A 177 -36.59 13.32 13.73
N LYS A 178 -37.58 13.10 12.86
CA LYS A 178 -38.07 11.77 12.44
C LYS A 178 -37.43 11.27 11.13
N ARG A 179 -36.54 12.05 10.51
CA ARG A 179 -35.87 11.70 9.25
C ARG A 179 -34.48 11.13 9.54
N VAL A 180 -34.14 10.06 8.82
CA VAL A 180 -32.82 9.42 8.86
C VAL A 180 -32.25 9.41 7.45
N TYR A 181 -31.10 10.06 7.29
CA TYR A 181 -30.34 10.10 6.04
C TYR A 181 -29.16 9.13 6.16
N ALA A 182 -29.38 7.88 5.76
CA ALA A 182 -28.35 6.84 5.78
C ALA A 182 -27.40 6.98 4.58
N PHE A 183 -26.10 6.98 4.85
CA PHE A 183 -25.06 6.97 3.83
C PHE A 183 -24.81 5.52 3.40
N LYS A 184 -24.89 5.28 2.09
CA LYS A 184 -24.63 3.96 1.50
C LYS A 184 -23.22 3.93 0.88
N PRO A 185 -22.60 2.73 0.81
CA PRO A 185 -21.37 2.54 0.06
C PRO A 185 -21.45 3.12 -1.36
N PHE A 186 -20.47 3.94 -1.72
CA PHE A 186 -20.41 4.56 -3.04
C PHE A 186 -19.24 3.99 -3.84
N LEU A 187 -19.55 3.16 -4.84
CA LEU A 187 -18.56 2.62 -5.76
C LEU A 187 -18.13 3.71 -6.74
N ILE A 188 -16.87 4.16 -6.65
CA ILE A 188 -16.33 5.18 -7.55
C ILE A 188 -16.08 4.56 -8.93
N ARG A 189 -15.38 3.42 -8.96
CA ARG A 189 -15.01 2.71 -10.19
C ARG A 189 -14.50 1.30 -9.90
N ARG A 190 -14.43 0.48 -10.95
CA ARG A 190 -13.61 -0.73 -10.97
C ARG A 190 -12.22 -0.38 -11.52
N VAL A 191 -11.17 -0.60 -10.73
CA VAL A 191 -9.77 -0.23 -11.02
C VAL A 191 -8.99 -1.36 -11.68
N LEU A 192 -9.32 -2.61 -11.36
CA LEU A 192 -8.66 -3.82 -11.81
C LEU A 192 -9.73 -4.91 -12.03
N ASN A 193 -9.44 -5.88 -12.89
CA ASN A 193 -10.26 -7.09 -12.98
C ASN A 193 -9.91 -8.05 -11.84
N LEU A 194 -10.76 -9.06 -11.64
CA LEU A 194 -10.61 -10.01 -10.54
C LEU A 194 -9.30 -10.81 -10.66
N ASP A 195 -8.95 -11.27 -11.87
CA ASP A 195 -7.75 -12.09 -12.11
C ASP A 195 -6.45 -11.37 -11.71
N ILE A 196 -6.34 -10.07 -12.04
CA ILE A 196 -5.19 -9.26 -11.62
C ILE A 196 -5.20 -9.08 -10.09
N CYS A 197 -6.37 -8.86 -9.47
CA CYS A 197 -6.47 -8.75 -8.02
C CYS A 197 -6.05 -10.04 -7.31
N GLU A 198 -6.42 -11.22 -7.81
CA GLU A 198 -6.01 -12.51 -7.24
C GLU A 198 -4.49 -12.73 -7.35
N LYS A 199 -3.89 -12.42 -8.51
CA LYS A 199 -2.43 -12.43 -8.67
C LYS A 199 -1.74 -11.48 -7.69
N ILE A 200 -2.27 -10.27 -7.48
CA ILE A 200 -1.72 -9.34 -6.50
C ILE A 200 -1.87 -9.88 -5.07
N LYS A 201 -3.01 -10.47 -4.71
CA LYS A 201 -3.22 -11.13 -3.41
C LYS A 201 -2.21 -12.23 -3.16
N GLU A 202 -1.91 -13.06 -4.15
CA GLU A 202 -0.88 -14.11 -4.04
C GLU A 202 0.51 -13.54 -3.74
N VAL A 203 0.88 -12.45 -4.41
CA VAL A 203 2.16 -11.78 -4.17
C VAL A 203 2.19 -11.15 -2.77
N LEU A 204 1.13 -10.44 -2.36
CA LEU A 204 1.04 -9.78 -1.06
C LEU A 204 0.95 -10.78 0.10
N ALA A 205 0.33 -11.93 -0.09
CA ALA A 205 0.38 -13.02 0.88
C ALA A 205 1.79 -13.59 1.01
N ALA A 206 2.50 -13.79 -0.11
CA ALA A 206 3.88 -14.24 -0.09
C ALA A 206 4.84 -13.24 0.60
N VAL A 207 4.58 -11.93 0.52
CA VAL A 207 5.34 -10.92 1.29
C VAL A 207 5.25 -11.20 2.79
N VAL A 208 4.06 -11.52 3.29
CA VAL A 208 3.84 -11.84 4.70
C VAL A 208 4.37 -13.24 5.03
N ASP A 209 4.25 -14.20 4.12
CA ASP A 209 4.64 -15.57 4.41
C ASP A 209 6.16 -15.80 4.39
N THR A 210 6.82 -15.33 3.35
CA THR A 210 8.24 -15.65 3.09
C THR A 210 9.11 -14.41 2.89
N GLY A 211 8.49 -13.23 2.75
CA GLY A 211 9.15 -11.98 2.46
C GLY A 211 9.41 -11.07 3.66
N THR A 212 9.29 -9.76 3.43
CA THR A 212 9.60 -8.71 4.40
C THR A 212 8.53 -8.51 5.48
N GLY A 213 7.34 -9.09 5.31
CA GLY A 213 6.19 -8.91 6.20
C GLY A 213 5.99 -10.02 7.23
N LYS A 214 6.96 -10.92 7.43
CA LYS A 214 6.84 -12.12 8.29
C LYS A 214 6.26 -11.89 9.68
N LEU A 215 6.64 -10.80 10.33
CA LEU A 215 6.17 -10.48 11.67
C LEU A 215 4.69 -10.04 11.73
N ALA A 216 4.04 -9.86 10.58
CA ALA A 216 2.60 -9.64 10.47
C ALA A 216 1.79 -10.93 10.27
N ARG A 217 2.44 -12.11 10.17
CA ARG A 217 1.78 -13.39 9.92
C ARG A 217 0.80 -13.74 11.04
N ASN A 218 -0.26 -14.45 10.67
CA ASN A 218 -1.22 -15.05 11.57
C ASN A 218 -1.33 -16.57 11.29
N GLU A 219 -1.68 -17.35 12.31
CA GLU A 219 -1.76 -18.82 12.23
C GLU A 219 -3.12 -19.32 11.72
N VAL A 220 -4.17 -18.50 11.81
CA VAL A 220 -5.55 -18.87 11.52
C VAL A 220 -5.89 -18.67 10.05
N PHE A 221 -5.40 -17.59 9.44
CA PHE A 221 -5.64 -17.28 8.04
C PHE A 221 -4.47 -16.53 7.40
N LYS A 222 -4.44 -16.53 6.07
CA LYS A 222 -3.45 -15.77 5.31
C LYS A 222 -3.77 -14.28 5.32
N ILE A 223 -2.74 -13.48 5.58
CA ILE A 223 -2.77 -12.02 5.50
C ILE A 223 -2.08 -11.59 4.22
N CYS A 224 -2.68 -10.66 3.49
CA CYS A 224 -2.01 -9.97 2.38
C CYS A 224 -1.47 -8.64 2.89
N GLY A 225 -0.18 -8.34 2.67
CA GLY A 225 0.34 -7.05 3.09
C GLY A 225 1.66 -6.67 2.46
N LYS A 226 2.07 -5.42 2.68
CA LYS A 226 3.34 -4.88 2.20
C LYS A 226 3.94 -3.93 3.22
N THR A 227 5.25 -4.08 3.43
CA THR A 227 6.07 -3.12 4.16
C THR A 227 6.56 -1.99 3.25
N GLY A 228 6.71 -0.80 3.82
CA GLY A 228 7.32 0.37 3.19
C GLY A 228 8.27 1.08 4.15
N THR A 229 9.50 1.28 3.72
CA THR A 229 10.45 2.18 4.38
C THR A 229 10.88 3.21 3.35
N ALA A 230 10.65 4.49 3.64
CA ALA A 230 10.97 5.59 2.76
C ALA A 230 11.81 6.62 3.52
N GLN A 231 12.89 7.07 2.91
CA GLN A 231 13.65 8.21 3.44
C GLN A 231 12.86 9.49 3.17
N LYS A 232 12.89 10.42 4.12
CA LYS A 232 12.30 11.75 3.94
C LYS A 232 13.20 12.58 3.03
N ALA A 233 12.58 13.30 2.11
CA ALA A 233 13.28 14.29 1.29
C ALA A 233 13.54 15.56 2.11
N GLY A 234 14.72 16.14 1.96
CA GLY A 234 15.12 17.40 2.58
C GLY A 234 16.04 18.20 1.67
N VAL A 235 16.69 19.23 2.23
CA VAL A 235 17.68 20.04 1.51
C VAL A 235 18.83 19.13 1.07
N GLY A 236 19.12 19.10 -0.23
CA GLY A 236 20.22 18.29 -0.79
C GLY A 236 19.86 16.83 -1.12
N GLY A 237 18.63 16.37 -0.89
CA GLY A 237 18.17 15.03 -1.27
C GLY A 237 17.51 14.24 -0.14
N TYR A 238 17.61 12.92 -0.18
CA TYR A 238 17.06 12.05 0.86
C TYR A 238 17.93 12.07 2.12
N LEU A 239 17.28 12.26 3.28
CA LEU A 239 17.91 12.31 4.58
C LEU A 239 18.16 10.89 5.10
N PRO A 240 19.42 10.47 5.38
CA PRO A 240 19.75 9.08 5.68
C PRO A 240 19.01 8.47 6.87
N ASP A 241 18.86 9.23 7.96
CA ASP A 241 18.32 8.75 9.24
C ASP A 241 16.89 9.20 9.53
N ARG A 242 16.26 9.92 8.60
CA ARG A 242 14.88 10.40 8.73
C ARG A 242 14.00 9.54 7.85
N ILE A 243 13.32 8.58 8.44
CA ILE A 243 12.53 7.57 7.72
C ILE A 243 11.07 7.60 8.11
N ILE A 244 10.22 7.24 7.16
CA ILE A 244 8.84 6.88 7.38
C ILE A 244 8.71 5.38 7.19
N THR A 245 8.10 4.71 8.17
CA THR A 245 7.81 3.28 8.10
C THR A 245 6.32 3.06 7.97
N SER A 246 5.92 2.15 7.09
CA SER A 246 4.51 1.84 6.85
C SER A 246 4.28 0.37 6.61
N PHE A 247 3.09 -0.08 6.99
CA PHE A 247 2.55 -1.38 6.60
C PHE A 247 1.11 -1.19 6.16
N CYS A 248 0.76 -1.72 4.99
CA CYS A 248 -0.64 -1.77 4.56
C CYS A 248 -0.97 -3.21 4.17
N GLY A 249 -2.10 -3.70 4.68
CA GLY A 249 -2.53 -5.07 4.46
C GLY A 249 -4.00 -5.28 4.72
N PHE A 250 -4.48 -6.43 4.31
CA PHE A 250 -5.86 -6.86 4.45
C PHE A 250 -5.95 -8.35 4.72
N PHE A 251 -7.07 -8.75 5.32
CA PHE A 251 -7.30 -10.11 5.74
C PHE A 251 -8.79 -10.41 5.93
N PRO A 252 -9.16 -11.70 5.92
CA PRO A 252 -8.41 -12.85 5.38
C PRO A 252 -8.10 -12.70 3.88
N LYS A 253 -7.11 -13.45 3.33
CA LYS A 253 -6.75 -13.37 1.91
C LYS A 253 -7.93 -13.69 0.98
N ASP A 254 -8.58 -14.83 1.25
CA ASP A 254 -9.52 -15.44 0.32
C ASP A 254 -10.92 -14.80 0.43
N ASP A 255 -11.29 -14.30 1.61
CA ASP A 255 -12.48 -13.46 1.82
C ASP A 255 -12.14 -12.20 2.64
N PRO A 256 -11.62 -11.12 2.01
CA PRO A 256 -11.15 -9.94 2.73
C PRO A 256 -12.27 -9.16 3.44
N GLN A 257 -12.19 -9.14 4.78
CA GLN A 257 -13.12 -8.42 5.66
C GLN A 257 -12.57 -7.06 6.12
N TYR A 258 -11.25 -6.94 6.30
CA TYR A 258 -10.61 -5.72 6.82
C TYR A 258 -9.40 -5.31 6.01
N VAL A 259 -9.15 -4.00 5.96
CA VAL A 259 -7.88 -3.41 5.48
C VAL A 259 -7.37 -2.48 6.57
N VAL A 260 -6.09 -2.57 6.89
CA VAL A 260 -5.43 -1.75 7.89
C VAL A 260 -4.18 -1.12 7.27
N GLY A 261 -4.05 0.19 7.42
CA GLY A 261 -2.85 0.94 7.06
C GLY A 261 -2.24 1.57 8.29
N ILE A 262 -0.94 1.43 8.46
CA ILE A 262 -0.15 1.94 9.58
C ILE A 262 1.00 2.74 9.00
N MET A 263 1.26 3.91 9.58
CA MET A 263 2.42 4.74 9.25
C MET A 263 2.98 5.34 10.54
N LEU A 264 4.29 5.24 10.72
CA LEU A 264 5.05 5.91 11.77
C LEU A 264 6.08 6.82 11.10
N ASP A 265 6.05 8.10 11.46
CA ASP A 265 7.03 9.10 11.05
C ASP A 265 8.18 9.10 12.07
N GLU A 266 9.40 8.87 11.59
CA GLU A 266 10.64 8.89 12.37
C GLU A 266 10.57 8.12 13.70
N PRO A 267 10.33 6.79 13.65
CA PRO A 267 10.29 5.97 14.86
C PRO A 267 11.64 5.95 15.60
N ASP A 268 11.61 6.10 16.93
CA ASP A 268 12.83 6.13 17.77
C ASP A 268 13.61 4.80 17.78
N VAL A 269 12.90 3.69 17.56
CA VAL A 269 13.47 2.33 17.63
C VAL A 269 13.21 1.57 16.34
N GLY A 270 14.26 0.93 15.84
CA GLY A 270 14.24 0.14 14.61
C GLY A 270 14.54 0.97 13.36
N LYS A 271 14.91 0.30 12.27
CA LYS A 271 15.25 0.97 11.00
C LYS A 271 14.35 0.57 9.82
N TRP A 272 13.55 -0.47 10.00
CA TRP A 272 12.80 -1.08 8.92
C TRP A 272 11.35 -1.34 9.31
N ALA A 273 10.44 -1.12 8.35
CA ALA A 273 9.02 -1.42 8.53
C ALA A 273 8.75 -2.90 8.85
N SER A 274 9.65 -3.80 8.44
CA SER A 274 9.60 -5.22 8.80
C SER A 274 9.79 -5.48 10.30
N GLN A 275 10.50 -4.60 11.01
CA GLN A 275 10.78 -4.69 12.45
C GLN A 275 9.83 -3.83 13.29
N ILE A 276 9.19 -2.83 12.68
CA ILE A 276 8.37 -1.82 13.36
C ILE A 276 6.88 -2.00 13.02
N THR A 277 6.46 -1.59 11.81
CA THR A 277 5.03 -1.56 11.46
C THR A 277 4.43 -2.94 11.18
N ALA A 278 5.22 -3.90 10.72
CA ALA A 278 4.75 -5.26 10.48
C ALA A 278 4.32 -5.99 11.77
N PRO A 279 5.11 -6.01 12.87
CA PRO A 279 4.63 -6.60 14.12
C PRO A 279 3.46 -5.81 14.73
N ILE A 280 3.42 -4.47 14.61
CA ILE A 280 2.24 -3.68 15.06
C ILE A 280 0.97 -4.13 14.32
N PHE A 281 1.05 -4.35 13.01
CA PHE A 281 -0.06 -4.92 12.24
C PHE A 281 -0.46 -6.29 12.80
N GLY A 282 0.52 -7.18 13.03
CA GLY A 282 0.28 -8.50 13.62
C GLY A 282 -0.46 -8.44 14.97
N THR A 283 -0.07 -7.52 15.85
CA THR A 283 -0.72 -7.29 17.15
C THR A 283 -2.16 -6.79 17.00
N ILE A 284 -2.41 -5.86 16.06
CA ILE A 284 -3.77 -5.38 15.76
C ILE A 284 -4.64 -6.55 15.29
N VAL A 285 -4.16 -7.34 14.33
CA VAL A 285 -4.91 -8.49 13.82
C VAL A 285 -5.18 -9.52 14.92
N ALA A 286 -4.16 -9.87 15.71
CA ALA A 286 -4.32 -10.80 16.83
C ALA A 286 -5.33 -10.30 17.87
N SER A 287 -5.43 -8.99 18.07
CA SER A 287 -6.41 -8.39 18.97
C SER A 287 -7.82 -8.39 18.37
N MET A 288 -7.94 -8.10 17.08
CA MET A 288 -9.21 -8.16 16.35
C MET A 288 -9.80 -9.57 16.40
N ILE A 289 -9.02 -10.62 16.12
CA ILE A 289 -9.50 -12.01 16.11
C ILE A 289 -10.11 -12.46 17.45
N ARG A 290 -9.73 -11.83 18.57
CA ARG A 290 -10.29 -12.13 19.89
C ARG A 290 -11.63 -11.44 20.16
N MET A 291 -12.07 -10.51 19.29
CA MET A 291 -13.35 -9.83 19.42
C MET A 291 -14.47 -10.71 18.84
N PRO A 292 -15.64 -10.77 19.49
CA PRO A 292 -16.79 -11.50 18.94
C PRO A 292 -17.23 -10.88 17.61
N ASP A 293 -17.76 -11.73 16.72
CA ASP A 293 -18.36 -11.37 15.43
C ASP A 293 -17.45 -10.64 14.43
N ILE A 294 -16.14 -10.60 14.66
CA ILE A 294 -15.23 -9.89 13.77
C ILE A 294 -14.94 -10.67 12.48
N LEU A 295 -14.93 -12.00 12.55
CA LEU A 295 -14.71 -12.86 11.40
C LEU A 295 -15.79 -13.94 11.38
N PRO A 296 -16.14 -14.45 10.19
CA PRO A 296 -17.01 -15.62 10.08
C PRO A 296 -16.56 -16.76 11.00
N GLU A 297 -17.51 -17.47 11.59
CA GLU A 297 -17.27 -18.50 12.61
C GLU A 297 -16.24 -19.56 12.18
N TYR A 298 -16.18 -19.90 10.89
CA TYR A 298 -15.23 -20.89 10.37
C TYR A 298 -13.76 -20.47 10.51
N TYR A 299 -13.45 -19.19 10.72
CA TYR A 299 -12.10 -18.74 11.10
C TYR A 299 -11.88 -18.78 12.61
N VAL A 300 -12.93 -18.71 13.44
CA VAL A 300 -12.82 -18.64 14.89
C VAL A 300 -12.62 -20.03 15.52
N TYR A 301 -13.24 -21.07 14.93
CA TYR A 301 -13.24 -22.44 15.45
C TYR A 301 -12.19 -23.37 14.82
N ALA A 302 -11.28 -22.88 13.99
CA ALA A 302 -10.17 -23.67 13.44
C ALA A 302 -9.01 -23.90 14.45
N ARG A 303 -9.28 -23.84 15.75
CA ARG A 303 -8.33 -24.06 16.85
C ARG A 303 -8.36 -25.49 17.35
#